data_AF-A0AAU4CAV7-F1
#
_entry.id   AF-A0AAU4CAV7-F1
#
_cell.length_a   1.000
_cell.length_b   1.000
_cell.length_c   1.000
_cell.angle_alpha   90.00
_cell.angle_beta   90.00
_cell.angle_gamma   90.00
#
_symmetry.space_group_name_H-M   'P 1'
#
loop_
_entity.id
_entity.type
_entity.pdbx_description
1 polymer ?
#
loop_
_entity_poly.entity_id
_entity_poly.type
_entity_poly.pdbx_seq_one_letter_code
_entity_poly.pdbx_strand_id
1 'polypeptide(L)'
;MPKTTQLRTYTVRAGMLDEWVERWREEIVPLRLALGFGIGGAWVDRERNQFVWLISYDGPETFAERNALYWSSPERKAMGLDPDGYLVHTEERTVESVY
;
A
#
# COMPACT_ATOMS: atom_id res chain seq x y z
N MET A 1 -3.63 17.68 -10.53
CA MET A 1 -3.23 16.66 -11.54
C MET A 1 -4.35 15.65 -11.67
N PRO A 2 -4.47 14.84 -12.75
CA PRO A 2 -5.47 13.78 -12.75
C PRO A 2 -5.17 12.76 -11.63
N LYS A 3 -6.23 12.28 -10.97
CA LYS A 3 -6.15 11.18 -9.99
C LYS A 3 -5.30 10.04 -10.53
N THR A 4 -4.24 9.68 -9.80
CA THR A 4 -3.43 8.50 -10.10
C THR A 4 -3.85 7.37 -9.19
N THR A 5 -4.15 6.19 -9.75
CA THR A 5 -4.47 4.98 -8.99
C THR A 5 -3.44 3.90 -9.29
N GLN A 6 -2.95 3.22 -8.25
CA GLN A 6 -2.07 2.08 -8.36
C GLN A 6 -2.73 0.82 -7.81
N LEU A 7 -2.61 -0.27 -8.55
CA LEU A 7 -2.82 -1.63 -8.07
C LEU A 7 -1.48 -2.19 -7.60
N ARG A 8 -1.47 -2.68 -6.37
CA ARG A 8 -0.29 -3.23 -5.71
C ARG A 8 -0.55 -4.69 -5.36
N THR A 9 0.29 -5.57 -5.84
CA THR A 9 0.24 -7.01 -5.57
C THR A 9 1.52 -7.41 -4.84
N TYR A 10 1.37 -7.93 -3.63
CA TYR A 10 2.47 -8.34 -2.78
C TYR A 10 2.40 -9.86 -2.57
N THR A 11 3.46 -10.57 -2.92
CA THR A 11 3.63 -11.97 -2.51
C THR A 11 4.25 -11.96 -1.12
N VAL A 12 3.50 -12.43 -0.14
CA VAL A 12 3.92 -12.42 1.26
C VAL A 12 4.73 -13.68 1.56
N ARG A 13 5.56 -13.65 2.59
CA ARG A 13 6.26 -14.81 3.12
C ARG A 13 5.24 -15.83 3.67
N ALA A 14 5.52 -17.11 3.49
CA ALA A 14 4.66 -18.18 3.99
C ALA A 14 4.44 -18.03 5.51
N GLY A 15 3.19 -18.14 5.95
CA GLY A 15 2.80 -18.00 7.36
C GLY A 15 2.67 -16.57 7.88
N MET A 16 3.06 -15.55 7.10
CA MET A 16 3.00 -14.14 7.55
C MET A 16 1.86 -13.33 6.93
N LEU A 17 0.97 -13.97 6.16
CA LEU A 17 -0.09 -13.27 5.43
C LEU A 17 -1.07 -12.55 6.35
N ASP A 18 -1.52 -13.22 7.41
CA ASP A 18 -2.49 -12.64 8.35
C ASP A 18 -1.87 -11.51 9.18
N GLU A 19 -0.63 -11.69 9.66
CA GLU A 19 0.13 -10.64 10.34
C GLU A 19 0.34 -9.43 9.42
N TRP A 20 0.74 -9.65 8.17
CA TRP A 20 0.90 -8.58 7.19
C TRP A 20 -0.40 -7.78 6.98
N VAL A 21 -1.54 -8.46 6.89
CA VAL A 21 -2.85 -7.81 6.72
C VAL A 21 -3.23 -6.99 7.94
N GLU A 22 -3.01 -7.50 9.15
CA GLU A 22 -3.26 -6.78 10.41
C GLU A 22 -2.41 -5.50 10.48
N ARG A 23 -1.10 -5.65 10.27
CA ARG A 23 -0.12 -4.55 10.20
C ARG A 23 -0.49 -3.51 9.15
N TRP A 24 -0.90 -3.95 7.96
CA TRP A 24 -1.33 -3.05 6.89
C TRP A 24 -2.57 -2.25 7.29
N ARG A 25 -3.58 -2.92 7.87
CA ARG A 25 -4.84 -2.29 8.26
C ARG A 25 -4.65 -1.29 9.39
N GLU A 26 -3.82 -1.62 10.37
CA GLU A 26 -3.71 -0.86 11.62
C GLU A 26 -2.70 0.27 11.56
N GLU A 27 -1.69 0.17 10.69
CA GLU A 27 -0.62 1.16 10.64
C GLU A 27 -0.44 1.81 9.27
N ILE A 28 -0.39 1.01 8.21
CA ILE A 28 -0.16 1.55 6.86
C ILE A 28 -1.38 2.36 6.41
N VAL A 29 -2.60 1.84 6.56
CA VAL A 29 -3.82 2.50 6.09
C VAL A 29 -4.05 3.85 6.79
N PRO A 30 -4.00 3.97 8.13
CA PRO A 30 -4.24 5.26 8.79
C PRO A 30 -3.26 6.35 8.34
N LEU A 31 -1.97 6.02 8.19
CA LEU A 31 -0.98 6.98 7.71
C LEU A 31 -1.21 7.37 6.25
N ARG A 32 -1.55 6.40 5.38
CA ARG A 32 -1.89 6.70 3.97
C ARG A 32 -3.09 7.65 3.88
N LEU A 33 -4.15 7.39 4.66
CA LEU A 33 -5.33 8.25 4.71
C LEU A 33 -5.01 9.65 5.27
N ALA A 34 -4.22 9.74 6.34
CA ALA A 34 -3.79 11.02 6.92
C ALA A 34 -2.95 11.85 5.92
N LEU A 35 -2.21 11.18 5.05
CA LEU A 35 -1.49 11.80 3.94
C LEU A 35 -2.37 12.05 2.71
N GLY A 36 -3.68 11.86 2.78
CA GLY A 36 -4.60 12.21 1.69
C GLY A 36 -4.66 11.20 0.54
N PHE A 37 -4.11 10.00 0.72
CA PHE A 37 -4.36 8.91 -0.21
C PHE A 37 -5.76 8.33 -0.01
N GLY A 38 -6.39 7.86 -1.09
CA GLY A 38 -7.61 7.05 -1.04
C GLY A 38 -7.28 5.56 -1.16
N ILE A 39 -7.95 4.71 -0.38
CA ILE A 39 -7.84 3.24 -0.47
C ILE A 39 -9.06 2.71 -1.22
N GLY A 40 -8.83 2.07 -2.36
CA GLY A 40 -9.91 1.56 -3.24
C GLY A 40 -10.41 0.16 -2.87
N GLY A 41 -9.73 -0.52 -1.95
CA GLY A 41 -10.02 -1.89 -1.54
C GLY A 41 -8.75 -2.70 -1.35
N ALA A 42 -8.89 -3.84 -0.66
CA ALA A 42 -7.82 -4.81 -0.45
C ALA A 42 -8.39 -6.23 -0.38
N TRP A 43 -7.62 -7.20 -0.86
CA TRP A 43 -7.99 -8.61 -0.98
C TRP A 43 -6.80 -9.50 -0.65
N VAL A 44 -7.12 -10.71 -0.20
CA VAL A 44 -6.15 -11.77 0.09
C VAL A 44 -6.41 -12.92 -0.87
N ASP A 45 -5.40 -13.31 -1.65
CA ASP A 45 -5.35 -14.57 -2.36
C ASP A 45 -4.52 -15.56 -1.52
N ARG A 46 -5.22 -16.43 -0.78
CA ARG A 46 -4.57 -17.43 0.08
C ARG A 46 -3.92 -18.57 -0.70
N GLU A 47 -4.38 -18.85 -1.92
CA GLU A 47 -3.80 -19.90 -2.77
C GLU A 47 -2.39 -19.50 -3.22
N ARG A 48 -2.20 -18.23 -3.58
CA ARG A 48 -0.92 -17.68 -4.04
C ARG A 48 -0.12 -16.99 -2.94
N ASN A 49 -0.64 -16.94 -1.72
CA ASN A 49 -0.10 -16.18 -0.60
C ASN A 49 0.13 -14.69 -0.95
N GLN A 50 -0.83 -14.09 -1.65
CA GLN A 50 -0.76 -12.72 -2.13
C GLN A 50 -1.73 -11.79 -1.41
N PHE A 51 -1.28 -10.56 -1.22
CA PHE A 51 -2.08 -9.43 -0.76
C PHE A 51 -2.17 -8.40 -1.89
N VAL A 52 -3.39 -8.05 -2.28
CA VAL A 52 -3.67 -7.16 -3.41
C VAL A 52 -4.47 -5.97 -2.92
N TRP A 53 -4.08 -4.74 -3.28
CA TRP A 53 -4.80 -3.56 -2.84
C TRP A 53 -4.67 -2.39 -3.80
N LEU A 54 -5.62 -1.46 -3.71
CA LEU A 54 -5.67 -0.23 -4.49
C LEU A 54 -5.39 0.99 -3.63
N ILE A 55 -4.52 1.85 -4.14
CA ILE A 55 -4.23 3.16 -3.55
C ILE A 55 -4.32 4.23 -4.63
N SER A 56 -4.86 5.39 -4.28
CA SER A 56 -4.99 6.51 -5.20
C SER A 56 -4.62 7.83 -4.55
N TYR A 57 -4.22 8.80 -5.37
CA TYR A 57 -3.96 10.17 -4.94
C TYR A 57 -4.55 11.14 -5.97
N ASP A 58 -5.28 12.14 -5.48
CA ASP A 58 -5.94 13.18 -6.29
C ASP A 58 -5.62 14.59 -5.77
N GLY A 59 -4.48 14.73 -5.10
CA GLY A 59 -4.03 16.00 -4.56
C GLY A 59 -3.30 16.89 -5.59
N PRO A 60 -2.81 18.05 -5.15
CA PRO A 60 -2.11 18.99 -6.02
C PRO A 60 -0.74 18.45 -6.49
N GLU A 61 -0.06 17.64 -5.69
CA GLU A 61 1.22 16.99 -6.02
C GLU A 61 1.04 15.72 -6.88
N THR A 62 2.15 15.20 -7.41
CA THR A 62 2.15 13.87 -8.02
C THR A 62 1.99 12.76 -6.97
N PHE A 63 1.49 11.60 -7.40
CA PHE A 63 1.49 10.40 -6.58
C PHE A 63 2.90 10.06 -6.07
N ALA A 64 3.92 10.22 -6.91
CA ALA A 64 5.31 9.89 -6.57
C ALA A 64 5.86 10.79 -5.45
N GLU A 65 5.65 12.11 -5.54
CA GLU A 65 6.04 13.06 -4.49
C GLU A 65 5.34 12.74 -3.18
N ARG A 66 4.03 12.49 -3.23
CA ARG A 66 3.28 12.13 -2.02
C ARG A 66 3.71 10.80 -1.44
N ASN A 67 4.06 9.82 -2.27
CA ASN A 67 4.57 8.54 -1.83
C ASN A 67 5.96 8.67 -1.20
N ALA A 68 6.82 9.55 -1.70
CA ALA A 68 8.10 9.87 -1.08
C ALA A 68 7.93 10.56 0.29
N LEU A 69 6.91 11.41 0.46
CA LEU A 69 6.54 11.98 1.76
C LEU A 69 6.09 10.90 2.75
N TYR A 70 5.30 9.92 2.31
CA TYR A 70 4.95 8.76 3.14
C TYR A 70 6.22 8.05 3.66
N TRP A 71 7.15 7.70 2.78
CA TRP A 71 8.38 6.99 3.17
C TRP A 71 9.31 7.81 4.08
N SER A 72 9.35 9.13 3.91
CA SER A 72 10.21 10.01 4.70
C SER A 72 9.59 10.46 6.03
N SER A 73 8.28 10.29 6.21
CA SER A 73 7.53 10.73 7.39
C SER A 73 8.06 10.12 8.70
N PRO A 74 8.10 10.89 9.80
CA PRO A 74 8.44 10.37 11.13
C PRO A 74 7.56 9.20 11.56
N GLU A 75 6.26 9.26 11.26
CA GLU A 75 5.27 8.22 11.57
C GLU A 75 5.64 6.91 10.89
N ARG A 76 5.97 6.95 9.58
CA ARG A 76 6.39 5.74 8.84
C ARG A 76 7.67 5.12 9.40
N LYS A 77 8.62 5.96 9.82
CA LYS A 77 9.87 5.50 10.45
C LYS A 77 9.60 4.91 11.84
N ALA A 78 8.71 5.51 12.61
CA ALA A 78 8.33 5.06 13.95
C ALA A 78 7.57 3.72 13.93
N MET A 79 6.87 3.38 12.84
CA MET A 79 6.21 2.07 12.69
C MET A 79 7.17 0.89 12.82
N GLY A 80 8.47 1.07 12.58
CA GLY A 80 9.46 -0.02 12.63
C GLY A 80 9.18 -1.17 11.66
N LEU A 81 8.26 -0.99 10.71
CA LEU A 81 7.84 -1.99 9.75
C LEU A 81 8.77 -1.94 8.55
N ASP A 82 9.58 -2.97 8.37
CA ASP A 82 10.31 -3.21 7.13
C ASP A 82 9.53 -4.19 6.26
N PRO A 83 8.98 -3.76 5.10
CA PRO A 83 8.25 -4.64 4.21
C PRO A 83 9.09 -5.81 3.71
N ASP A 84 10.42 -5.69 3.59
CA ASP A 84 11.27 -6.77 3.08
C ASP A 84 11.32 -7.97 4.04
N GLY A 85 10.99 -7.76 5.32
CA GLY A 85 10.76 -8.84 6.30
C GLY A 85 9.56 -9.73 5.93
N TYR A 86 8.52 -9.13 5.34
CA TYR A 86 7.25 -9.77 5.03
C TYR A 86 7.09 -10.14 3.56
N LEU A 87 7.59 -9.32 2.64
CA LEU A 87 7.25 -9.37 1.22
C LEU A 87 8.39 -10.02 0.44
N VAL A 88 8.07 -11.09 -0.29
CA VAL A 88 9.00 -11.81 -1.16
C VAL A 88 9.06 -11.17 -2.55
N HIS A 89 7.92 -10.64 -3.02
CA HIS A 89 7.83 -9.98 -4.31
C HIS A 89 6.78 -8.87 -4.25
N THR A 90 7.06 -7.75 -4.91
CA THR A 90 6.14 -6.62 -5.02
C THR A 90 5.98 -6.23 -6.48
N GLU A 91 4.74 -6.10 -6.91
CA GLU A 91 4.39 -5.52 -8.19
C GLU A 91 3.51 -4.29 -7.98
N GLU A 92 3.88 -3.17 -8.60
CA GLU A 92 3.13 -1.93 -8.56
C GLU A 92 2.84 -1.48 -9.98
N ARG A 93 1.56 -1.26 -10.32
CA ARG A 93 1.13 -0.81 -11.64
C ARG A 93 0.12 0.33 -11.51
N THR A 94 0.26 1.36 -12.35
CA THR A 94 -0.77 2.38 -12.51
C THR A 94 -1.93 1.80 -13.33
N VAL A 95 -3.16 2.01 -12.87
CA VAL A 95 -4.39 1.47 -13.47
C VAL A 95 -5.44 2.57 -13.61
N GLU A 96 -6.36 2.38 -14.55
CA GLU A 96 -7.49 3.28 -14.79
C GLU A 96 -8.81 2.58 -14.38
N SER A 97 -9.73 3.32 -13.76
CA SER A 97 -11.09 2.80 -13.52
C SER A 97 -11.92 2.97 -14.78
N VAL A 98 -12.71 1.95 -15.10
CA VAL A 98 -13.61 1.97 -16.27
C VAL A 98 -15.09 2.00 -15.89
N TYR A 99 -15.41 1.87 -14.60
CA TYR A 99 -16.74 1.99 -14.01
C TYR A 99 -16.68 2.63 -12.63
#